data_AF-A0A1C5QJZ5-F1
#
_entry.id   AF-A0A1C5QJZ5-F1
#
_cell.length_a   1.000
_cell.length_b   1.000
_cell.length_c   1.000
_cell.angle_alpha   90.00
_cell.angle_beta   90.00
_cell.angle_gamma   90.00
#
_symmetry.space_group_name_H-M   'P 1'
#
loop_
_entity.id
_entity.type
_entity.pdbx_description
1 polymer ?
#
loop_
_entity_poly.entity_id
_entity_poly.type
_entity_poly.pdbx_seq_one_letter_code
_entity_poly.pdbx_strand_id
1 'polypeptide(L)'
;MEKIAGSVWKFIEKAAGFVVFKILHLHISEEKWQGFLQFIKFGIVGLSNTFVSYVIYVISLLLFQKNGWFVKTDYLIAQVIAFVLSVLWSFYWNRKYVFNSEDGEAVSWYKALIKTYISYAFTGLFLNTVLSVLWVQILGISKMIAPIVNLLISVPLNFIMNKFWAFKK
;
A
#
# COMPACT_ATOMS: atom_id res chain seq x y z
N MET A 1 1.08 -15.34 17.12
CA MET A 1 1.42 -14.52 15.94
C MET A 1 1.87 -13.10 16.29
N GLU A 2 1.26 -12.41 17.27
CA GLU A 2 1.63 -11.02 17.62
C GLU A 2 3.08 -10.87 18.12
N LYS A 3 3.60 -11.82 18.91
CA LYS A 3 5.02 -11.82 19.33
C LYS A 3 5.99 -11.89 18.14
N ILE A 4 5.66 -12.65 17.10
CA ILE A 4 6.49 -12.80 15.89
C ILE A 4 6.45 -11.50 15.07
N ALA A 5 5.25 -10.96 14.84
CA ALA A 5 5.08 -9.70 14.12
C ALA A 5 5.81 -8.54 14.82
N GLY A 6 5.71 -8.44 16.15
CA GLY A 6 6.44 -7.44 16.93
C GLY A 6 7.96 -7.61 16.84
N SER A 7 8.47 -8.85 16.83
CA SER A 7 9.90 -9.12 16.66
C SER A 7 10.41 -8.72 15.27
N VAL A 8 9.63 -8.97 14.22
CA VAL A 8 9.96 -8.57 12.84
C VAL A 8 10.02 -7.06 12.72
N TRP A 9 9.06 -6.33 13.29
CA TRP A 9 9.09 -4.86 13.26
C TRP A 9 10.29 -4.28 14.00
N LYS A 10 10.62 -4.80 15.18
CA LYS A 10 11.83 -4.39 15.91
C LYS A 10 13.11 -4.66 15.12
N PHE A 11 13.16 -5.76 14.38
CA PHE A 11 14.30 -6.06 13.51
C PHE A 11 14.40 -5.05 12.36
N ILE A 12 13.30 -4.75 11.68
CA ILE A 12 13.24 -3.76 10.60
C ILE A 12 13.68 -2.38 11.10
N GLU A 13 13.19 -1.96 12.27
CA GLU A 13 13.57 -0.67 12.89
C GLU A 13 15.07 -0.61 13.18
N LYS A 14 15.65 -1.68 13.75
CA LYS A 14 17.10 -1.77 13.99
C LYS A 14 17.90 -1.76 12.69
N ALA A 15 17.47 -2.50 11.67
CA ALA A 15 18.13 -2.54 10.37
C ALA A 15 18.08 -1.17 9.67
N ALA A 16 16.92 -0.51 9.68
CA ALA A 16 16.76 0.84 9.14
C ALA A 16 17.66 1.84 9.89
N GLY A 17 17.71 1.76 11.22
CA GLY A 17 18.55 2.63 12.04
C GLY A 17 20.04 2.42 11.76
N PHE A 18 20.46 1.17 11.58
CA PHE A 18 21.82 0.85 11.17
C PHE A 18 22.18 1.50 9.83
N VAL A 19 21.32 1.41 8.82
CA VAL A 19 21.58 2.03 7.51
C VAL A 19 21.63 3.55 7.61
N VAL A 20 20.65 4.18 8.27
CA VAL A 20 20.53 5.64 8.30
C VAL A 20 21.61 6.30 9.17
N PHE A 21 21.83 5.80 10.39
CA PHE A 21 22.76 6.42 11.33
C PHE A 21 24.20 5.98 11.14
N LYS A 22 24.44 4.71 10.73
CA LYS A 22 25.80 4.15 10.64
C LYS A 22 26.37 4.14 9.22
N ILE A 23 25.54 3.93 8.19
CA ILE A 23 26.02 3.93 6.81
C ILE A 23 25.94 5.35 6.23
N LEU A 24 24.77 5.98 6.34
CA LEU A 24 24.52 7.29 5.75
C LEU A 24 24.91 8.48 6.64
N HIS A 25 25.22 8.25 7.92
CA HIS A 25 25.59 9.28 8.91
C HIS A 25 24.60 10.46 8.99
N LEU A 26 23.31 10.20 8.76
CA LEU A 26 22.28 11.23 8.78
C LEU A 26 21.79 11.46 10.21
N HIS A 27 21.96 12.68 10.72
CA HIS A 27 21.32 13.11 11.96
C HIS A 27 19.89 13.59 11.68
N ILE A 28 18.92 12.75 12.02
CA ILE A 28 17.49 12.99 11.79
C ILE A 28 16.81 13.23 13.15
N SER A 29 15.87 14.19 13.22
CA SER A 29 15.06 14.40 14.42
C SER A 29 14.14 13.22 14.71
N GLU A 30 13.76 13.01 15.97
CA GLU A 30 12.90 11.89 16.38
C GLU A 30 11.58 11.86 15.59
N GLU A 31 10.94 13.02 15.35
CA GLU A 31 9.71 13.12 14.57
C GLU A 31 9.90 12.63 13.11
N LYS A 32 11.00 13.04 12.47
CA LYS A 32 11.31 12.62 11.10
C LYS A 32 11.68 11.13 11.04
N TRP A 33 12.35 10.63 12.07
CA TRP A 33 12.67 9.21 12.21
C TRP A 33 11.40 8.35 12.32
N GLN A 34 10.45 8.73 13.18
CA GLN A 34 9.16 8.06 13.29
C GLN A 34 8.38 8.10 11.96
N GLY A 35 8.38 9.25 11.28
CA GLY A 35 7.77 9.36 9.95
C GLY A 35 8.40 8.44 8.90
N PHE A 36 9.73 8.30 8.92
CA PHE A 36 10.47 7.41 8.03
C PHE A 36 10.18 5.93 8.33
N LEU A 37 10.13 5.54 9.61
CA LEU A 37 9.75 4.18 10.00
C LEU A 37 8.31 3.86 9.56
N GLN A 38 7.37 4.78 9.72
CA GLN A 38 6.01 4.62 9.20
C GLN A 38 6.00 4.41 7.69
N PHE A 39 6.82 5.15 6.94
CA PHE A 39 6.93 4.97 5.48
C PHE A 39 7.48 3.58 5.11
N ILE A 40 8.53 3.09 5.80
CA ILE A 40 9.05 1.73 5.58
C ILE A 40 7.98 0.68 5.88
N LYS A 41 7.31 0.78 7.03
CA LYS A 41 6.26 -0.17 7.41
C LYS A 41 5.11 -0.13 6.38
N PHE A 42 4.71 1.05 5.93
CA PHE A 42 3.72 1.22 4.86
C PHE A 42 4.17 0.57 3.55
N GLY A 43 5.44 0.74 3.16
CA GLY A 43 6.01 0.09 1.98
C GLY A 43 5.96 -1.43 2.07
N ILE A 44 6.29 -2.01 3.23
CA ILE A 44 6.22 -3.46 3.47
C ILE A 44 4.77 -3.97 3.41
N VAL A 45 3.83 -3.24 4.02
CA VAL A 45 2.39 -3.54 3.91
C VAL A 45 1.92 -3.43 2.46
N GLY A 46 2.41 -2.44 1.71
CA GLY A 46 2.12 -2.25 0.28
C GLY A 46 2.63 -3.41 -0.59
N LEU A 47 3.84 -3.90 -0.35
CA LEU A 47 4.38 -5.07 -1.05
C LEU A 47 3.58 -6.33 -0.71
N SER A 48 3.25 -6.53 0.56
CA SER A 48 2.39 -7.63 1.00
C SER A 48 1.01 -7.56 0.34
N ASN A 49 0.43 -6.36 0.26
CA ASN A 49 -0.84 -6.11 -0.42
C ASN A 49 -0.79 -6.50 -1.90
N THR A 50 0.27 -6.13 -2.62
CA THR A 50 0.43 -6.52 -4.03
C THR A 50 0.50 -8.03 -4.20
N PHE A 51 1.26 -8.72 -3.34
CA PHE A 51 1.35 -10.18 -3.36
C PHE A 51 0.00 -10.83 -3.06
N VAL A 52 -0.68 -10.40 -2.01
CA VAL A 52 -2.01 -10.91 -1.62
C VAL A 52 -3.04 -10.64 -2.71
N SER A 53 -3.02 -9.45 -3.32
CA SER A 53 -3.89 -9.10 -4.45
C SER A 53 -3.71 -10.06 -5.62
N TYR A 54 -2.45 -10.37 -5.99
CA TYR A 54 -2.15 -11.32 -7.05
C TYR A 54 -2.64 -12.74 -6.72
N VAL A 55 -2.40 -13.21 -5.49
CA VAL A 55 -2.88 -14.54 -5.05
C VAL A 55 -4.40 -14.62 -5.10
N ILE A 56 -5.12 -13.61 -4.59
CA ILE A 56 -6.59 -13.56 -4.62
C ILE A 56 -7.10 -13.53 -6.06
N TYR A 57 -6.45 -12.76 -6.94
CA TYR A 57 -6.79 -12.72 -8.36
C TYR A 57 -6.67 -14.10 -9.01
N VAL A 58 -5.54 -14.78 -8.84
CA VAL A 58 -5.28 -16.10 -9.43
C VAL A 58 -6.29 -17.14 -8.89
N ILE A 59 -6.52 -17.17 -7.58
CA ILE A 59 -7.49 -18.11 -6.98
C ILE A 59 -8.90 -17.84 -7.52
N SER A 60 -9.32 -16.57 -7.57
CA SER A 60 -10.65 -16.20 -8.07
C SER A 60 -10.82 -16.59 -9.53
N LEU A 61 -9.81 -16.31 -10.37
CA LEU A 61 -9.82 -16.66 -11.79
C LEU A 61 -9.94 -18.17 -12.01
N LEU A 62 -9.14 -18.97 -11.28
CA LEU A 62 -9.19 -20.43 -11.38
C LEU A 62 -10.55 -21.00 -10.95
N LEU A 63 -11.17 -20.43 -9.92
CA LEU A 63 -12.51 -20.83 -9.48
C LEU A 63 -13.57 -20.50 -10.54
N PHE A 64 -13.53 -19.33 -11.17
CA PHE A 64 -14.47 -18.98 -12.23
C PHE A 64 -14.31 -19.86 -13.47
N GLN A 65 -13.06 -20.10 -13.89
CA GLN A 65 -12.76 -20.95 -15.04
C GLN A 65 -13.18 -22.41 -14.81
N LYS A 66 -12.91 -22.95 -13.61
CA LYS A 66 -13.32 -24.32 -13.25
C LYS A 66 -14.84 -24.50 -13.26
N ASN A 67 -15.58 -23.48 -12.85
CA ASN A 67 -17.04 -23.52 -12.75
C ASN A 67 -17.74 -23.08 -14.05
N GLY A 68 -16.99 -22.65 -15.07
CA GLY A 68 -17.55 -22.12 -16.33
C GLY A 68 -18.36 -20.83 -16.16
N TRP A 69 -18.15 -20.11 -15.06
CA TRP A 69 -18.91 -18.88 -14.75
C TRP A 69 -18.27 -17.69 -15.44
N PHE A 70 -19.10 -16.87 -16.10
CA PHE A 70 -18.69 -15.57 -16.65
C PHE A 70 -17.42 -15.64 -17.53
N VAL A 71 -17.30 -16.64 -18.41
CA VAL A 71 -16.09 -16.95 -19.22
C VAL A 71 -15.46 -15.76 -19.97
N LYS A 72 -16.24 -14.71 -20.28
CA LYS A 72 -15.75 -13.50 -20.96
C LYS A 72 -15.35 -12.36 -20.02
N THR A 73 -15.77 -12.40 -18.76
CA THR A 73 -15.62 -11.32 -17.76
C THR A 73 -15.04 -11.80 -16.43
N ASP A 74 -14.63 -13.06 -16.34
CA ASP A 74 -14.02 -13.72 -15.19
C ASP A 74 -12.79 -12.95 -14.67
N TYR A 75 -11.91 -12.48 -15.55
CA TYR A 75 -10.73 -11.72 -15.19
C TYR A 75 -11.07 -10.33 -14.61
N LEU A 76 -12.13 -9.67 -15.11
CA LEU A 76 -12.58 -8.37 -14.58
C LEU A 76 -13.16 -8.56 -13.18
N ILE A 77 -14.01 -9.57 -12.99
CA ILE A 77 -14.62 -9.88 -11.69
C ILE A 77 -13.53 -10.29 -10.68
N ALA A 78 -12.59 -11.15 -11.09
CA ALA A 78 -11.44 -11.54 -10.27
C ALA A 78 -10.59 -10.33 -9.88
N GLN A 79 -10.39 -9.36 -10.78
CA GLN A 79 -9.64 -8.14 -10.49
C GLN A 79 -10.36 -7.23 -9.50
N VAL A 80 -11.69 -7.10 -9.59
CA VAL A 80 -12.48 -6.34 -8.61
C VAL A 80 -12.41 -7.01 -7.23
N ILE A 81 -12.57 -8.34 -7.15
CA ILE A 81 -12.47 -9.09 -5.89
C ILE A 81 -11.07 -8.92 -5.28
N ALA A 82 -10.03 -9.08 -6.08
CA ALA A 82 -8.65 -8.89 -5.66
C ALA A 82 -8.41 -7.47 -5.14
N PHE A 83 -8.90 -6.45 -5.85
CA PHE A 83 -8.78 -5.06 -5.40
C PHE A 83 -9.47 -4.85 -4.04
N VAL A 84 -10.74 -5.25 -3.89
CA VAL A 84 -11.51 -5.06 -2.65
C VAL A 84 -10.82 -5.75 -1.47
N LEU A 85 -10.51 -7.04 -1.59
CA LEU A 85 -9.92 -7.81 -0.50
C LEU A 85 -8.48 -7.38 -0.17
N SER A 86 -7.70 -6.97 -1.17
CA SER A 86 -6.36 -6.44 -0.95
C SER A 86 -6.41 -5.10 -0.20
N VAL A 87 -7.32 -4.19 -0.54
CA VAL A 87 -7.49 -2.94 0.20
C VAL A 87 -7.89 -3.20 1.66
N LEU A 88 -8.75 -4.19 1.94
CA LEU A 88 -9.04 -4.61 3.33
C LEU A 88 -7.79 -5.11 4.05
N TRP A 89 -6.99 -5.95 3.40
CA TRP A 89 -5.72 -6.42 3.94
C TRP A 89 -4.81 -5.24 4.28
N SER A 90 -4.59 -4.35 3.32
CA SER A 90 -3.76 -3.15 3.53
C SER A 90 -4.28 -2.27 4.67
N PHE A 91 -5.59 -2.04 4.72
CA PHE A 91 -6.22 -1.27 5.80
C PHE A 91 -5.95 -1.89 7.17
N TYR A 92 -6.15 -3.20 7.31
CA TYR A 92 -5.96 -3.92 8.57
C TYR A 92 -4.53 -3.77 9.10
N TRP A 93 -3.52 -4.02 8.25
CA TRP A 93 -2.13 -3.94 8.65
C TRP A 93 -1.65 -2.50 8.85
N ASN A 94 -2.07 -1.56 8.00
CA ASN A 94 -1.74 -0.15 8.16
C ASN A 94 -2.29 0.42 9.47
N ARG A 95 -3.56 0.11 9.79
CA ARG A 95 -4.16 0.54 11.05
C ARG A 95 -3.47 -0.07 12.26
N LYS A 96 -3.15 -1.37 12.21
CA LYS A 96 -2.59 -2.10 13.36
C LYS A 96 -1.11 -1.79 13.63
N TYR A 97 -0.30 -1.61 12.59
CA TYR A 97 1.17 -1.54 12.74
C TYR A 97 1.83 -0.27 12.22
N VAL A 98 1.18 0.49 11.34
CA VAL A 98 1.78 1.68 10.72
C VAL A 98 1.30 2.96 11.40
N PHE A 99 -0.01 3.09 11.59
CA PHE A 99 -0.64 4.32 12.09
C PHE A 99 -1.29 4.15 13.46
N ASN A 100 -0.86 3.14 14.24
CA ASN A 100 -1.42 2.93 15.58
C ASN A 100 -0.87 4.02 16.51
N SER A 101 -1.70 5.02 16.79
CA SER A 101 -1.40 6.08 17.76
C SER A 101 -1.63 5.54 19.17
N GLU A 102 -0.61 5.59 20.03
CA GLU A 102 -0.75 5.25 21.45
C GLU A 102 -1.67 6.25 22.20
N ASP A 103 -1.92 7.42 21.61
CA ASP A 103 -2.72 8.51 22.18
C ASP A 103 -4.20 8.48 21.72
N GLY A 104 -4.97 7.57 22.33
CA GLY A 104 -6.28 7.85 22.92
C GLY A 104 -7.51 8.17 22.06
N GLU A 105 -7.42 8.64 20.81
CA GLU A 105 -8.62 8.82 19.96
C GLU A 105 -8.38 8.33 18.53
N ALA A 106 -8.59 7.03 18.34
CA ALA A 106 -8.57 6.42 17.03
C ALA A 106 -9.76 6.92 16.19
N VAL A 107 -9.50 7.33 14.95
CA VAL A 107 -10.55 7.54 13.93
C VAL A 107 -11.45 6.31 13.90
N SER A 108 -12.77 6.53 13.83
CA SER A 108 -13.74 5.43 13.75
C SER A 108 -13.36 4.49 12.61
N TRP A 109 -13.29 3.19 12.92
CA TRP A 109 -12.73 2.19 12.01
C TRP A 109 -13.37 2.19 10.62
N TYR A 110 -14.68 2.42 10.52
CA TYR A 110 -15.41 2.48 9.26
C TYR A 110 -15.09 3.74 8.45
N LYS A 111 -14.87 4.89 9.10
CA LYS A 111 -14.44 6.12 8.43
C LYS A 111 -13.04 5.94 7.85
N ALA A 112 -12.12 5.40 8.64
CA ALA A 112 -10.77 5.11 8.20
C ALA A 112 -10.76 4.10 7.04
N LEU A 113 -11.63 3.08 7.09
CA LEU A 113 -11.80 2.10 6.02
C LEU A 113 -12.23 2.76 4.71
N ILE A 114 -13.32 3.54 4.74
CA ILE A 114 -13.84 4.25 3.56
C ILE A 114 -12.78 5.19 2.97
N LYS A 115 -12.12 5.98 3.82
CA LYS A 115 -11.03 6.87 3.38
C LYS A 115 -9.86 6.09 2.77
N THR A 116 -9.53 4.92 3.30
CA THR A 116 -8.48 4.05 2.75
C THR A 116 -8.88 3.57 1.35
N TYR A 117 -10.12 3.10 1.17
CA TYR A 117 -10.63 2.75 -0.15
C TYR A 117 -10.56 3.90 -1.14
N ILE A 118 -10.96 5.11 -0.73
CA ILE A 118 -10.87 6.31 -1.57
C ILE A 118 -9.40 6.60 -1.93
N SER A 119 -8.48 6.50 -0.98
CA SER A 119 -7.05 6.69 -1.23
C SER A 119 -6.50 5.69 -2.24
N TYR A 120 -6.81 4.41 -2.07
CA TYR A 120 -6.35 3.35 -2.97
C TYR A 120 -7.00 3.41 -4.35
N ALA A 121 -8.28 3.76 -4.45
CA ALA A 121 -8.95 3.96 -5.73
C ALA A 121 -8.41 5.19 -6.46
N PHE A 122 -8.22 6.30 -5.75
CA PHE A 122 -7.68 7.53 -6.31
C PHE A 122 -6.23 7.34 -6.79
N THR A 123 -5.36 6.82 -5.93
CA THR A 123 -3.94 6.64 -6.29
C THR A 123 -3.74 5.48 -7.27
N GLY A 124 -4.47 4.37 -7.06
CA GLY A 124 -4.33 3.13 -7.83
C GLY A 124 -4.93 3.18 -9.22
N LEU A 125 -6.09 3.84 -9.40
CA LEU A 125 -6.81 3.89 -10.67
C LEU A 125 -6.66 5.25 -11.34
N PHE A 126 -7.10 6.31 -10.68
CA PHE A 126 -7.17 7.64 -11.30
C PHE A 126 -5.77 8.22 -11.55
N LEU A 127 -4.97 8.37 -10.50
CA LEU A 127 -3.64 8.97 -10.58
C LEU A 127 -2.70 8.16 -11.49
N ASN A 128 -2.66 6.82 -11.31
CA ASN A 128 -1.85 5.96 -12.19
C ASN A 128 -2.26 6.09 -13.66
N THR A 129 -3.55 6.23 -13.98
CA THR A 129 -3.99 6.41 -15.37
C THR A 129 -3.52 7.75 -15.93
N VAL A 130 -3.74 8.84 -15.19
CA VAL A 130 -3.31 10.19 -15.59
C VAL A 130 -1.80 10.25 -15.79
N LEU A 131 -1.04 9.72 -14.83
CA LEU A 131 0.41 9.68 -14.92
C LEU A 131 0.89 8.81 -16.08
N SER A 132 0.26 7.64 -16.33
CA SER A 132 0.61 6.79 -17.47
C SER A 132 0.41 7.51 -18.81
N VAL A 133 -0.68 8.25 -18.97
CA VAL A 133 -0.94 9.07 -20.16
C VAL A 133 0.13 10.15 -20.30
N LEU A 134 0.45 10.85 -19.21
CA LEU A 134 1.48 11.88 -19.22
C LEU A 134 2.86 11.33 -19.59
N TRP A 135 3.28 10.22 -18.98
CA TRP A 135 4.60 9.62 -19.25
C TRP A 135 4.69 9.09 -20.68
N VAL A 136 3.69 8.34 -21.13
CA VAL A 136 3.75 7.62 -22.41
C VAL A 136 3.41 8.52 -23.59
N GLN A 137 2.35 9.32 -23.49
CA GLN A 137 1.83 10.10 -24.63
C GLN A 137 2.48 11.48 -24.73
N ILE A 138 2.81 12.13 -23.60
CA ILE A 138 3.35 13.50 -23.61
C ILE A 138 4.89 13.46 -23.59
N LEU A 139 5.48 12.64 -22.72
CA LEU A 139 6.93 12.59 -22.51
C LEU A 139 7.65 11.46 -23.27
N GLY A 140 6.90 10.60 -23.99
CA GLY A 140 7.47 9.53 -24.81
C GLY A 140 8.19 8.43 -24.02
N ILE A 141 7.95 8.30 -22.71
CA ILE A 141 8.52 7.25 -21.88
C ILE A 141 7.95 5.90 -22.29
N SER A 142 8.80 4.87 -22.35
CA SER A 142 8.39 3.51 -22.69
C SER A 142 7.27 2.99 -21.79
N LYS A 143 6.31 2.29 -22.38
CA LYS A 143 5.21 1.59 -21.68
C LYS A 143 5.71 0.58 -20.64
N MET A 144 6.95 0.11 -20.77
CA MET A 144 7.59 -0.79 -19.80
C MET A 144 8.11 -0.05 -18.56
N ILE A 145 8.55 1.20 -18.71
CA ILE A 145 9.16 2.01 -17.64
C ILE A 145 8.09 2.84 -16.92
N ALA A 146 7.06 3.30 -17.63
CA ALA A 146 6.01 4.14 -17.07
C ALA A 146 5.35 3.57 -15.80
N PRO A 147 5.05 2.25 -15.68
CA PRO A 147 4.51 1.69 -14.43
C PRO A 147 5.49 1.78 -13.25
N ILE A 148 6.80 1.67 -13.48
CA ILE A 148 7.82 1.78 -12.43
C ILE A 148 7.86 3.22 -11.91
N VAL A 149 7.87 4.20 -12.82
CA VAL A 149 7.83 5.63 -12.46
C VAL A 149 6.54 5.96 -11.72
N ASN A 150 5.42 5.38 -12.13
CA ASN A 150 4.15 5.52 -11.44
C ASN A 150 4.20 5.00 -10.01
N LEU A 151 4.85 3.86 -9.74
CA LEU A 151 5.00 3.34 -8.38
C LEU A 151 5.80 4.30 -7.49
N LEU A 152 6.85 4.93 -8.03
CA LEU A 152 7.68 5.89 -7.29
C LEU A 152 6.90 7.13 -6.84
N ILE A 153 5.83 7.49 -7.54
CA ILE A 153 5.00 8.66 -7.22
C ILE A 153 3.74 8.26 -6.45
N SER A 154 3.06 7.21 -6.89
CA SER A 154 1.80 6.75 -6.29
C SER A 154 1.97 6.20 -4.89
N VAL A 155 3.08 5.50 -4.58
CA VAL A 155 3.31 4.93 -3.24
C VAL A 155 3.51 6.03 -2.19
N PRO A 156 4.41 7.03 -2.37
CA PRO A 156 4.53 8.15 -1.43
C PRO A 156 3.25 8.96 -1.30
N LEU A 157 2.53 9.23 -2.38
CA LEU A 157 1.26 9.95 -2.32
C LEU A 157 0.20 9.16 -1.54
N ASN A 158 0.10 7.85 -1.78
CA ASN A 158 -0.82 7.00 -1.04
C ASN A 158 -0.44 6.95 0.45
N PHE A 159 0.85 6.94 0.79
CA PHE A 159 1.30 7.05 2.18
C PHE A 159 0.86 8.38 2.81
N ILE A 160 1.08 9.51 2.14
CA ILE A 160 0.69 10.85 2.61
C ILE A 160 -0.83 10.91 2.83
N MET A 161 -1.62 10.43 1.88
CA MET A 161 -3.08 10.38 2.00
C MET A 161 -3.52 9.50 3.18
N ASN A 162 -2.92 8.32 3.35
CA ASN A 162 -3.25 7.46 4.48
C ASN A 162 -2.87 8.11 5.82
N LYS A 163 -1.65 8.64 5.92
CA LYS A 163 -1.10 9.26 7.13
C LYS A 163 -1.88 10.51 7.55
N PHE A 164 -2.10 11.43 6.62
CA PHE A 164 -2.63 12.76 6.93
C PHE A 164 -4.14 12.91 6.69
N TRP A 165 -4.81 11.91 6.10
CA TRP A 165 -6.25 11.99 5.86
C TRP A 165 -7.01 10.74 6.31
N ALA A 166 -6.57 9.54 5.92
CA ALA A 166 -7.30 8.30 6.25
C ALA A 166 -7.25 7.97 7.74
N PHE A 167 -6.08 8.10 8.35
CA PHE A 167 -5.81 7.80 9.75
C PHE A 167 -5.61 9.04 10.64
N LYS A 168 -5.70 10.24 10.05
CA LYS A 168 -5.73 11.50 10.81
C LYS A 168 -7.14 11.78 11.32
N LYS A 169 -7.24 12.26 12.57
CA LYS A 169 -8.49 12.73 13.17
C LYS A 169 -9.18 13.73 12.25
#